data_AF-A0A920TDM2-F1
#
_entry.id   AF-A0A920TDM2-F1
#
_cell.length_a   1.000
_cell.length_b   1.000
_cell.length_c   1.000
_cell.angle_alpha   90.00
_cell.angle_beta   90.00
_cell.angle_gamma   90.00
#
_symmetry.space_group_name_H-M   'P 1'
#
loop_
_entity.id
_entity.type
_entity.pdbx_description
1 polymer ?
#
loop_
_entity_poly.entity_id
_entity_poly.type
_entity_poly.pdbx_seq_one_letter_code
_entity_poly.pdbx_strand_id
1 'polypeptide(L)'
;MVSEQLIWLIFFLPLISFGIIALIVRPFFNQISFISGPIAILAIGSAFFISLLTFFEIGQGNHHLVEGPYEWFSIGSLAFTVGILMDPLTAIMLSL
;
A
#
# COMPACT_ATOMS: atom_id res chain seq x y z
N MET A 1 -5.48 -3.19 -16.28
CA MET A 1 -4.11 -3.68 -16.05
C MET A 1 -3.52 -2.99 -14.84
N VAL A 2 -3.94 -3.43 -13.65
CA VAL A 2 -3.29 -3.04 -12.39
C VAL A 2 -1.98 -3.84 -12.28
N SER A 3 -0.84 -3.18 -12.09
CA SER A 3 0.43 -3.86 -11.86
C SER A 3 0.63 -4.17 -10.38
N GLU A 4 1.46 -5.17 -10.07
CA GLU A 4 1.82 -5.49 -8.69
C GLU A 4 2.41 -4.29 -7.93
N GLN A 5 3.18 -3.43 -8.62
CA GLN A 5 3.75 -2.20 -8.05
C GLN A 5 2.68 -1.24 -7.53
N LEU A 6 1.53 -1.13 -8.22
CA LEU A 6 0.39 -0.33 -7.76
C LEU A 6 -0.21 -0.93 -6.49
N ILE A 7 -0.30 -2.26 -6.41
CA ILE A 7 -0.81 -2.97 -5.23
C ILE A 7 0.08 -2.70 -4.01
N TRP A 8 1.40 -2.80 -4.14
CA TRP A 8 2.33 -2.43 -3.08
C TRP A 8 2.19 -0.97 -2.65
N LEU A 9 1.86 -0.08 -3.59
CA LEU A 9 1.67 1.34 -3.31
C LEU A 9 0.52 1.59 -2.34
N ILE A 10 -0.52 0.74 -2.31
CA ILE A 10 -1.64 0.83 -1.34
C ILE A 10 -1.09 0.80 0.09
N PHE A 11 -0.09 -0.05 0.36
CA PHE A 11 0.56 -0.16 1.66
C PHE A 11 1.59 0.97 1.89
N PHE A 12 2.41 1.28 0.89
CA PHE A 12 3.50 2.24 1.07
C PHE A 12 3.07 3.71 1.08
N LEU A 13 2.00 4.11 0.38
CA LEU A 13 1.48 5.48 0.36
C LEU A 13 1.22 6.05 1.77
N PRO A 14 0.41 5.39 2.64
CA PRO A 14 0.18 5.90 3.98
C PRO A 14 1.45 5.88 4.84
N LEU A 15 2.34 4.90 4.65
CA LEU A 15 3.60 4.80 5.40
C LEU A 15 4.58 5.93 5.02
N ILE A 16 4.72 6.23 3.74
CA ILE A 16 5.53 7.34 3.23
C ILE A 16 4.96 8.67 3.72
N SER A 17 3.63 8.83 3.65
CA SER A 17 2.96 10.03 4.17
C SER A 17 3.23 10.24 5.65
N PHE A 18 3.10 9.18 6.46
CA PHE A 18 3.45 9.20 7.86
C PHE A 18 4.93 9.58 8.07
N GLY A 19 5.85 8.96 7.32
CA GLY A 19 7.28 9.27 7.38
C GLY A 19 7.58 10.74 7.07
N ILE A 20 6.98 11.28 6.00
CA ILE A 20 7.14 12.70 5.62
C ILE A 20 6.60 13.62 6.72
N ILE A 21 5.40 13.33 7.25
CA ILE A 21 4.79 14.17 8.28
C ILE A 21 5.61 14.11 9.58
N ALA A 22 6.02 12.92 10.00
CA ALA A 22 6.71 12.70 11.27
C ALA A 22 8.18 13.15 11.25
N LEU A 23 8.91 12.88 10.16
CA LEU A 23 10.36 13.12 10.06
C LEU A 23 10.73 14.42 9.36
N ILE A 24 9.82 15.02 8.56
CA ILE A 24 10.11 16.23 7.80
C ILE A 24 9.24 17.39 8.29
N VAL A 25 7.91 17.26 8.19
CA VAL A 25 6.99 18.38 8.45
C VAL A 25 7.05 18.81 9.91
N ARG A 26 6.96 17.86 10.86
CA ARG A 26 7.00 18.18 12.29
C ARG A 26 8.33 18.77 12.77
N PRO A 27 9.51 18.18 12.49
CA PRO A 27 10.76 18.70 13.02
C PRO A 27 11.25 19.99 12.34
N PHE A 28 11.06 20.14 11.02
CA PHE A 28 11.60 21.28 10.28
C PHE A 28 10.57 22.38 10.00
N PHE A 29 9.28 22.04 9.88
CA PHE A 29 8.22 22.95 9.43
C PHE A 29 7.03 23.00 10.39
N ASN A 30 7.27 22.94 11.70
CA ASN A 30 6.21 22.92 12.72
C ASN A 30 5.21 24.09 12.61
N GLN A 31 5.68 25.26 12.15
CA GLN A 31 4.84 26.46 11.94
C GLN A 31 3.85 26.31 10.78
N ILE A 32 4.11 25.39 9.85
CA ILE A 32 3.27 25.08 8.69
C ILE A 32 2.60 23.70 8.90
N SER A 33 2.37 23.28 10.14
CA SER A 33 1.81 21.95 10.43
C SER A 33 0.44 21.67 9.77
N PHE A 34 -0.28 22.71 9.32
CA PHE A 34 -1.54 22.59 8.59
C PHE A 34 -1.41 21.82 7.25
N ILE A 35 -0.22 21.78 6.60
CA ILE A 35 -0.04 21.00 5.36
C ILE A 35 -0.02 19.48 5.60
N SER A 36 0.17 19.05 6.86
CA SER A 36 0.19 17.62 7.21
C SER A 36 -1.14 16.93 6.90
N GLY A 37 -2.26 17.64 7.13
CA GLY A 37 -3.61 17.13 6.87
C GLY A 37 -3.82 16.80 5.39
N PRO A 38 -3.66 17.77 4.47
CA PRO A 38 -3.72 17.52 3.03
C PRO A 38 -2.78 16.42 2.53
N ILE A 39 -1.55 16.33 3.06
CA ILE A 39 -0.60 15.26 2.70
C ILE A 39 -1.14 13.87 3.08
N ALA A 40 -1.70 13.74 4.29
CA ALA A 40 -2.33 12.49 4.74
C ALA A 40 -3.56 12.16 3.90
N ILE A 41 -4.43 13.15 3.64
CA ILE A 41 -5.66 12.96 2.87
C ILE A 41 -5.34 12.52 1.43
N LEU A 42 -4.38 13.16 0.77
CA LEU A 42 -3.98 12.78 -0.58
C LEU A 42 -3.39 11.37 -0.62
N ALA A 43 -2.54 11.01 0.35
CA ALA A 43 -1.95 9.68 0.40
C ALA A 43 -3.01 8.59 0.61
N ILE A 44 -3.92 8.77 1.57
CA ILE A 44 -5.02 7.83 1.84
C ILE A 44 -5.99 7.79 0.66
N GLY A 45 -6.35 8.94 0.09
CA GLY A 45 -7.24 9.02 -1.06
C GLY A 45 -6.68 8.32 -2.29
N SER A 46 -5.38 8.47 -2.58
CA SER A 46 -4.71 7.74 -3.64
C SER A 46 -4.66 6.24 -3.36
N ALA A 47 -4.34 5.82 -2.12
CA ALA A 47 -4.34 4.41 -1.75
C ALA A 47 -5.74 3.76 -1.89
N PHE A 48 -6.79 4.48 -1.47
CA PHE A 48 -8.18 4.07 -1.64
C PHE A 48 -8.58 3.96 -3.11
N PHE A 49 -8.18 4.94 -3.93
CA PHE A 49 -8.45 4.90 -5.37
C PHE A 49 -7.80 3.69 -6.05
N ILE A 50 -6.54 3.38 -5.71
CA ILE A 50 -5.84 2.20 -6.23
C ILE A 50 -6.50 0.90 -5.73
N SER A 51 -6.96 0.87 -4.48
CA SER A 51 -7.72 -0.25 -3.92
C SER A 51 -9.00 -0.53 -4.71
N LEU A 52 -9.77 0.51 -5.04
CA LEU A 52 -10.98 0.37 -5.84
C LEU A 52 -10.70 -0.18 -7.25
N LEU A 53 -9.65 0.30 -7.91
CA LEU A 53 -9.22 -0.24 -9.22
C LEU A 53 -8.85 -1.73 -9.12
N THR A 54 -8.12 -2.09 -8.06
CA THR A 54 -7.71 -3.48 -7.79
C THR A 54 -8.93 -4.38 -7.56
N PHE A 55 -9.92 -3.92 -6.79
CA PHE A 55 -11.17 -4.63 -6.55
C PHE A 55 -11.93 -4.93 -7.86
N PHE A 56 -12.07 -3.94 -8.75
CA PHE A 56 -12.73 -4.14 -10.04
C PHE A 56 -11.97 -5.11 -10.95
N GLU A 57 -10.63 -5.10 -10.91
CA GLU A 57 -9.81 -6.00 -11.73
C GLU A 57 -9.95 -7.47 -11.27
N ILE A 58 -9.96 -7.71 -9.96
CA ILE A 58 -10.18 -9.04 -9.36
C ILE A 58 -11.59 -9.54 -9.62
N GLY A 59 -12.60 -8.66 -9.49
CA GLY A 59 -14.00 -8.98 -9.78
C GLY A 59 -14.25 -9.39 -11.24
N GLN A 60 -13.40 -8.96 -12.18
CA GLN A 60 -13.44 -9.35 -13.59
C GLN A 60 -12.72 -10.68 -13.89
N GLY A 61 -12.17 -11.34 -12.87
CA GLY A 61 -11.55 -12.67 -13.00
C GLY A 61 -10.04 -12.65 -13.19
N ASN A 62 -9.37 -11.49 -13.07
CA ASN A 62 -7.91 -11.40 -13.10
C ASN A 62 -7.33 -11.76 -11.74
N HIS A 63 -7.05 -13.06 -11.53
CA HIS A 63 -6.56 -13.59 -10.25
C HIS A 63 -5.02 -13.60 -10.11
N HIS A 64 -4.27 -13.20 -11.14
CA HIS A 64 -2.80 -13.19 -11.15
C HIS A 64 -2.23 -11.77 -11.12
N LEU A 65 -2.67 -10.94 -10.16
CA LEU A 65 -2.24 -9.54 -10.07
C LEU A 65 -0.95 -9.32 -9.26
N VAL A 66 -0.51 -10.34 -8.51
CA VAL A 66 0.71 -10.30 -7.68
C VAL A 66 1.55 -11.51 -8.02
N GLU A 67 2.84 -11.30 -8.32
CA GLU A 67 3.80 -12.38 -8.44
C GLU A 67 4.03 -13.02 -7.06
N GLY A 68 4.38 -14.31 -7.03
CA GLY A 68 4.50 -15.08 -5.78
C GLY A 68 5.38 -14.42 -4.71
N PRO A 69 5.29 -14.86 -3.45
CA PRO A 69 5.94 -14.18 -2.33
C PRO A 69 7.46 -14.17 -2.49
N TYR A 70 8.09 -13.04 -2.12
CA TYR A 70 9.54 -12.85 -2.19
C TYR A 70 10.22 -13.48 -0.96
N GLU A 71 11.34 -14.17 -1.13
CA GLU A 71 12.15 -14.61 0.01
C GLU A 71 12.75 -13.40 0.73
N TRP A 72 12.41 -13.23 2.01
CA TRP A 72 12.95 -12.14 2.84
C TRP A 72 14.12 -12.62 3.69
N PHE A 73 14.02 -13.84 4.22
CA PHE A 73 15.05 -14.39 5.08
C PHE A 73 15.04 -15.92 5.10
N SER A 74 16.20 -16.57 5.12
CA SER A 74 16.31 -18.02 5.29
C SER A 74 17.37 -18.40 6.33
N ILE A 75 17.01 -19.31 7.24
CA ILE A 75 17.95 -20.00 8.16
C ILE A 75 17.73 -21.50 8.03
N GLY A 76 18.76 -22.21 7.57
CA GLY A 76 18.70 -23.66 7.45
C GLY A 76 17.57 -24.09 6.51
N SER A 77 16.56 -24.78 7.06
CA SER A 77 15.36 -25.20 6.32
C SER A 77 14.17 -24.23 6.44
N LEU A 78 14.29 -23.17 7.23
CA LEU A 78 13.22 -22.19 7.41
C LEU A 78 13.43 -21.06 6.40
N ALA A 79 12.55 -20.97 5.41
CA ALA A 79 12.45 -19.85 4.48
C ALA A 79 11.24 -18.99 4.86
N PHE A 80 11.49 -17.72 5.17
CA PHE A 80 10.47 -16.72 5.43
C PHE A 80 10.27 -15.88 4.18
N THR A 81 9.05 -15.93 3.64
CA THR A 81 8.67 -15.24 2.42
C THR A 81 7.67 -14.13 2.72
N VAL A 82 7.86 -12.97 2.10
CA VAL A 82 6.98 -11.80 2.22
C VAL A 82 6.37 -11.52 0.85
N GLY A 83 5.05 -11.46 0.81
CA GLY A 83 4.30 -11.12 -0.39
C GLY A 83 2.89 -10.66 -0.02
N ILE A 84 2.17 -10.15 -1.01
CA ILE A 84 0.77 -9.75 -0.84
C ILE A 84 -0.10 -10.86 -1.39
N LEU A 85 -0.91 -11.49 -0.53
CA LEU A 85 -1.96 -12.39 -0.99
C LEU A 85 -3.14 -11.55 -1.46
N MET A 86 -3.28 -11.39 -2.77
CA MET A 86 -4.35 -10.60 -3.37
C MET A 86 -5.51 -11.52 -3.80
N ASP A 87 -6.41 -11.81 -2.86
CA ASP A 87 -7.63 -12.56 -3.09
C ASP A 87 -8.89 -11.66 -3.00
N PRO A 88 -10.07 -12.13 -3.45
CA PRO A 88 -11.30 -11.33 -3.37
C PRO A 88 -11.65 -10.86 -1.96
N LEU A 89 -11.28 -11.62 -0.92
CA LEU A 89 -11.52 -11.24 0.48
C LEU A 89 -10.65 -10.04 0.88
N THR A 90 -9.36 -10.08 0.55
CA THR A 90 -8.39 -9.02 0.80
C THR A 90 -8.76 -7.78 0.00
N ALA A 91 -9.20 -7.93 -1.24
CA ALA A 91 -9.68 -6.83 -2.07
C ALA A 91 -10.87 -6.09 -1.44
N ILE A 92 -11.84 -6.84 -0.90
CA ILE A 92 -12.97 -6.25 -0.18
C ILE A 92 -12.48 -5.49 1.06
N MET A 93 -11.58 -6.09 1.86
CA MET A 93 -11.03 -5.46 3.06
C MET A 93 -10.23 -4.19 2.79
N LEU A 94 -9.56 -4.08 1.64
CA LEU A 94 -8.82 -2.88 1.26
C LEU A 94 -9.76 -1.77 0.75
N SER A 95 -10.96 -2.12 0.30
CA SER A 95 -11.91 -1.22 -0.36
C SER A 95 -13.00 -0.66 0.57
N LEU A 96 -13.15 -1.24 1.77
CA LEU A 96 -14.12 -0.87 2.79
C LEU A 96 -13.43 -0.27 4.02
#